data_AF-A0A6G8D419-F1
#
_entry.id   AF-A0A6G8D419-F1
#
_cell.length_a   1.000
_cell.length_b   1.000
_cell.length_c   1.000
_cell.angle_alpha   90.00
_cell.angle_beta   90.00
_cell.angle_gamma   90.00
#
_symmetry.space_group_name_H-M   'P 1'
#
loop_
_entity.id
_entity.type
_entity.pdbx_description
1 polymer ?
#
loop_
_entity_poly.entity_id
_entity_poly.type
_entity_poly.pdbx_seq_one_letter_code
_entity_poly.pdbx_strand_id
1 'polypeptide(L)'
;MVKSIQGVEVYKEPLIISKVDTNDIGSIDSLFIEAVSNKVSVMQDVKLSINNALSDPTLISDPASLAKVQAMMADYSLNISLFEKIAQSGIKAVDTLVKS
;
A
#
# COMPACT_ATOMS: atom_id res chain seq x y z
N MET A 1 -3.31 -20.79 28.00
CA MET A 1 -3.89 -19.48 27.62
C MET A 1 -3.04 -18.91 26.50
N VAL A 2 -3.49 -19.03 25.25
CA VAL A 2 -2.83 -18.40 24.10
C VAL A 2 -3.39 -16.98 24.04
N LYS A 3 -2.59 -15.96 24.39
CA LYS A 3 -2.96 -14.57 24.13
C LYS A 3 -2.97 -14.41 22.61
N SER A 4 -4.18 -14.32 22.06
CA SER A 4 -4.41 -13.91 20.68
C SER A 4 -3.60 -12.64 20.41
N ILE A 5 -2.86 -12.66 19.31
CA ILE A 5 -2.06 -11.54 18.82
C ILE A 5 -3.07 -10.52 18.25
N GLN A 6 -3.75 -9.78 19.13
CA GLN A 6 -4.79 -8.80 18.79
C GLN A 6 -4.24 -7.50 18.13
N GLY A 7 -3.05 -7.56 17.54
CA GLY A 7 -2.47 -6.49 16.72
C GLY A 7 -1.92 -6.98 15.38
N VAL A 8 -2.02 -8.29 15.10
CA VAL A 8 -1.69 -8.88 13.80
C VAL A 8 -2.96 -9.59 13.32
N GLU A 9 -4.08 -8.85 13.31
CA GLU A 9 -5.17 -9.20 12.43
C GLU A 9 -4.61 -9.10 11.02
N VAL A 10 -4.22 -10.28 10.52
CA VAL A 10 -4.35 -10.71 9.15
C VAL A 10 -4.23 -9.56 8.15
N TYR A 11 -3.09 -9.49 7.46
CA TYR A 11 -3.05 -8.93 6.10
C TYR A 11 -3.91 -9.83 5.19
N LYS A 12 -5.22 -9.79 5.42
CA LYS A 12 -6.27 -10.08 4.47
C LYS A 12 -6.82 -8.70 4.20
N GLU A 13 -6.20 -8.00 3.26
CA GLU A 13 -6.87 -7.82 1.99
C GLU A 13 -5.79 -7.92 0.90
N PRO A 14 -6.01 -8.70 -0.18
CA PRO A 14 -5.26 -8.45 -1.41
C PRO A 14 -5.46 -6.99 -1.79
N LEU A 15 -4.59 -6.45 -2.66
CA LEU A 15 -4.88 -5.21 -3.38
C LEU A 15 -6.37 -5.25 -3.79
N ILE A 16 -7.25 -4.50 -3.12
CA ILE A 16 -8.61 -4.33 -3.59
C ILE A 16 -8.43 -3.45 -4.82
N ILE A 17 -8.22 -4.11 -5.96
CA ILE A 17 -8.72 -3.59 -7.21
C ILE A 17 -10.22 -3.66 -7.01
N SER A 18 -10.80 -2.57 -6.50
CA SER A 18 -12.25 -2.44 -6.46
C SER A 18 -12.73 -2.80 -7.85
N LYS A 19 -13.60 -3.80 -7.90
CA LYS A 19 -14.21 -4.23 -9.16
C LYS A 19 -14.88 -2.98 -9.71
N VAL A 20 -14.29 -2.38 -10.75
CA VAL A 20 -14.83 -1.16 -11.36
C VAL A 20 -16.24 -1.52 -11.82
N ASP A 21 -17.25 -1.00 -11.12
CA ASP A 21 -18.63 -1.11 -11.58
C ASP A 21 -18.73 -0.22 -12.82
N THR A 22 -18.71 -0.85 -13.99
CA THR A 22 -18.66 -0.14 -15.28
C THR A 22 -19.94 0.63 -15.59
N ASN A 23 -20.95 0.56 -14.71
CA ASN A 23 -22.25 1.19 -14.91
C ASN A 23 -22.37 2.58 -14.26
N ASP A 24 -21.40 2.98 -13.42
CA ASP A 24 -21.38 4.30 -12.74
C ASP A 24 -19.94 4.86 -12.72
N ILE A 25 -19.25 4.76 -13.87
CA ILE A 25 -17.91 5.30 -14.03
C ILE A 25 -18.04 6.82 -14.20
N GLY A 26 -17.74 7.54 -13.12
CA GLY A 26 -17.54 8.99 -13.14
C GLY A 26 -16.43 9.41 -14.13
N SER A 27 -16.10 10.70 -14.16
CA SER A 27 -15.01 11.16 -15.03
C SER A 27 -13.69 10.44 -14.72
N ILE A 28 -12.82 10.31 -15.72
CA ILE A 28 -11.46 9.74 -15.54
C ILE A 28 -10.73 10.47 -14.41
N ASP A 29 -10.92 11.78 -14.28
CA ASP A 29 -10.34 12.58 -13.20
C ASP A 29 -10.84 12.14 -11.81
N SER A 30 -12.14 11.90 -11.66
CA SER A 30 -12.71 11.40 -10.41
C SER A 30 -12.18 10.01 -10.05
N LEU A 31 -12.12 9.10 -11.04
CA LEU A 31 -11.57 7.76 -10.85
C LEU A 31 -10.08 7.79 -10.49
N PHE A 32 -9.32 8.69 -11.11
CA PHE A 32 -7.91 8.87 -10.81
C PHE A 32 -7.70 9.42 -9.39
N ILE A 33 -8.44 10.46 -9.01
CA ILE A 33 -8.38 11.03 -7.65
C ILE A 33 -8.76 9.98 -6.60
N GLU A 34 -9.81 9.20 -6.85
CA GLU A 34 -10.24 8.13 -5.94
C GLU A 34 -9.15 7.05 -5.81
N ALA A 35 -8.64 6.54 -6.94
CA ALA A 35 -7.61 5.50 -6.94
C ALA A 35 -6.32 5.96 -6.24
N VAL A 36 -5.88 7.21 -6.49
CA VAL A 36 -4.71 7.79 -5.82
C VAL A 36 -4.97 8.00 -4.32
N SER A 37 -6.14 8.52 -3.95
CA SER A 37 -6.50 8.75 -2.54
C SER A 37 -6.55 7.44 -1.75
N ASN A 38 -7.18 6.41 -2.31
CA ASN A 38 -7.24 5.07 -1.73
C ASN A 38 -5.83 4.49 -1.56
N LYS A 39 -4.99 4.59 -2.60
CA LYS A 39 -3.60 4.10 -2.53
C LYS A 39 -2.79 4.82 -1.46
N VAL A 40 -2.89 6.15 -1.38
CA VAL A 40 -2.20 6.95 -0.36
C VAL A 40 -2.68 6.60 1.05
N SER A 41 -3.98 6.45 1.26
CA SER A 41 -4.54 6.06 2.56
C SER A 41 -3.98 4.72 3.03
N VAL A 42 -4.07 3.69 2.17
CA VAL A 42 -3.56 2.34 2.49
C VAL A 42 -2.06 2.39 2.82
N MET A 43 -1.27 3.15 2.05
CA MET A 43 0.18 3.24 2.29
C MET A 43 0.49 3.97 3.61
N GLN A 44 -0.29 4.98 3.96
CA GLN A 44 -0.16 5.67 5.23
C GLN A 44 -0.51 4.75 6.41
N ASP A 45 -1.57 3.96 6.29
CA ASP A 45 -1.98 3.00 7.33
C ASP A 45 -0.93 1.90 7.53
N VAL A 46 -0.34 1.38 6.44
CA VAL A 46 0.77 0.42 6.50
C VAL A 46 1.99 1.03 7.17
N LYS A 47 2.35 2.27 6.82
CA LYS A 47 3.47 2.99 7.44
C LYS A 47 3.25 3.18 8.94
N LEU A 48 2.05 3.57 9.36
CA LEU A 48 1.68 3.71 10.77
C LEU A 48 1.79 2.36 11.49
N SER A 49 1.31 1.28 10.87
CA SER A 49 1.40 -0.08 11.43
C SER A 49 2.84 -0.53 11.65
N ILE A 50 3.72 -0.28 10.68
CA ILE A 50 5.16 -0.55 10.80
C ILE A 50 5.77 0.28 11.94
N ASN A 51 5.50 1.58 11.99
CA ASN A 51 6.04 2.46 13.03
C ASN A 51 5.58 2.05 14.43
N ASN A 52 4.31 1.66 14.58
CA ASN A 52 3.78 1.16 15.84
C ASN A 52 4.48 -0.14 16.25
N ALA A 53 4.68 -1.07 15.31
CA ALA A 53 5.37 -2.33 15.59
C ALA A 53 6.85 -2.13 15.97
N LEU A 54 7.53 -1.17 15.34
CA LEU A 54 8.92 -0.81 15.69
C LEU A 54 9.03 -0.08 17.04
N SER A 55 7.95 0.59 17.46
CA SER A 55 7.90 1.30 18.74
C SER A 55 7.56 0.39 19.91
N ASP A 56 7.11 -0.85 19.67
CA ASP A 56 6.81 -1.85 20.70
C ASP A 56 8.04 -2.72 21.00
N PRO A 57 8.67 -2.58 22.19
CA PRO A 57 9.84 -3.36 22.57
C PRO A 57 9.61 -4.88 22.56
N THR A 58 8.36 -5.33 22.74
CA THR A 58 8.02 -6.75 22.81
C THR A 58 7.95 -7.41 21.44
N LEU A 59 7.70 -6.64 20.38
CA LEU A 59 7.65 -7.11 19.00
C LEU A 59 9.04 -7.12 18.33
N ILE A 60 9.92 -6.19 18.71
CA ILE A 60 11.28 -6.11 18.17
C ILE A 60 12.26 -7.07 18.85
N SER A 61 11.93 -7.56 20.05
CA SER A 61 12.76 -8.50 20.81
C SER A 61 12.50 -9.97 20.47
N ASP A 62 11.35 -10.28 19.86
CA ASP A 62 11.04 -11.61 19.33
C ASP A 62 11.46 -11.71 17.85
N PRO A 63 12.40 -12.61 17.48
CA PRO A 63 12.85 -12.76 16.10
C PRO A 63 11.74 -13.09 15.10
N ALA A 64 10.71 -13.85 15.51
CA ALA A 64 9.61 -14.21 14.63
C ALA A 64 8.72 -13.00 14.31
N SER A 65 8.47 -12.16 15.31
CA SER A 65 7.74 -10.90 15.15
C SER A 65 8.54 -9.87 14.35
N LEU A 66 9.86 -9.76 14.58
CA LEU A 66 10.74 -8.90 13.81
C LEU A 66 10.77 -9.27 12.31
N ALA A 67 10.83 -10.57 11.99
CA ALA A 67 10.79 -11.04 10.60
C ALA A 67 9.48 -10.64 9.88
N LYS A 68 8.34 -10.63 10.59
CA LYS A 68 7.06 -10.16 10.03
C LYS A 68 7.08 -8.67 9.75
N VAL A 69 7.58 -7.86 10.70
CA VAL A 69 7.73 -6.41 10.51
C VAL A 69 8.66 -6.12 9.32
N GLN A 70 9.74 -6.88 9.17
CA GLN A 70 10.66 -6.74 8.05
C GLN A 70 10.00 -7.10 6.71
N ALA A 71 9.15 -8.14 6.67
CA ALA A 71 8.37 -8.47 5.49
C ALA A 71 7.37 -7.34 5.13
N MET A 72 6.70 -6.74 6.12
CA MET A 72 5.82 -5.59 5.93
C MET A 72 6.58 -4.38 5.36
N MET A 73 7.78 -4.10 5.87
CA MET A 73 8.63 -3.03 5.36
C MET A 73 9.06 -3.26 3.91
N ALA A 74 9.42 -4.50 3.57
CA ALA A 74 9.81 -4.86 2.21
C ALA A 74 8.64 -4.69 1.23
N ASP A 75 7.44 -5.15 1.60
CA ASP A 75 6.24 -5.01 0.76
C ASP A 75 5.84 -3.55 0.59
N TYR A 76 5.88 -2.75 1.66
CA TYR A 76 5.65 -1.30 1.59
C TYR A 76 6.62 -0.59 0.65
N SER A 77 7.92 -0.89 0.76
CA SER A 77 8.96 -0.31 -0.10
C SER A 77 8.76 -0.70 -1.58
N LEU A 78 8.42 -1.96 -1.85
CA LEU A 78 8.13 -2.44 -3.19
C LEU A 78 6.91 -1.74 -3.79
N ASN A 79 5.84 -1.59 -3.00
CA ASN A 79 4.60 -0.92 -3.41
C ASN A 79 4.81 0.55 -3.78
N ILE A 80 5.56 1.32 -2.97
CA ILE A 80 5.92 2.70 -3.32
C ILE A 80 6.67 2.72 -4.65
N SER A 81 7.74 1.92 -4.73
CA SER A 81 8.63 1.94 -5.87
C SER A 81 7.90 1.57 -7.17
N LEU A 82 6.96 0.63 -7.11
CA LEU A 82 6.12 0.25 -8.23
C LEU A 82 5.20 1.40 -8.65
N PHE A 83 4.53 2.05 -7.69
CA PHE A 83 3.64 3.16 -7.97
C PHE A 83 4.38 4.34 -8.62
N GLU A 84 5.55 4.71 -8.08
CA GLU A 84 6.40 5.75 -8.65
C GLU A 84 6.83 5.42 -10.09
N LYS A 85 7.25 4.17 -10.34
CA LYS A 85 7.65 3.73 -11.69
C LYS A 85 6.50 3.75 -12.69
N ILE A 86 5.30 3.36 -12.28
CA ILE A 86 4.10 3.41 -13.13
C ILE A 86 3.77 4.86 -13.46
N ALA A 87 3.75 5.75 -12.47
CA ALA A 87 3.48 7.17 -12.67
C ALA A 87 4.50 7.81 -13.63
N GLN A 88 5.79 7.56 -13.41
CA GLN A 88 6.86 8.05 -14.30
C GLN A 88 6.72 7.51 -15.72
N SER A 89 6.42 6.22 -15.88
CA SER A 89 6.22 5.60 -17.20
C SER A 89 5.03 6.22 -17.93
N GLY A 90 3.92 6.47 -17.21
CA GLY A 90 2.74 7.12 -17.76
C GLY A 90 3.03 8.54 -18.25
N ILE A 91 3.69 9.35 -17.42
CA ILE A 91 4.10 10.72 -17.78
C ILE A 91 5.01 10.71 -19.03
N LYS A 92 6.01 9.83 -19.06
CA LYS A 92 6.93 9.71 -20.21
C LYS A 92 6.21 9.32 -21.50
N ALA A 93 5.24 8.41 -21.43
CA ALA A 93 4.45 8.01 -22.60
C ALA A 93 3.66 9.20 -23.16
N VAL A 94 3.01 9.98 -22.29
CA VAL A 94 2.29 11.20 -22.69
C VAL A 94 3.25 12.25 -23.26
N ASP A 95 4.37 12.51 -22.58
CA ASP A 95 5.38 13.48 -23.01
C ASP A 95 5.96 13.12 -24.40
N THR A 96 6.17 11.83 -24.66
CA THR A 96 6.60 11.33 -25.98
C THR A 96 5.57 11.65 -27.05
N LEU A 97 4.28 11.40 -26.79
CA LEU A 97 3.20 11.67 -27.74
C LEU A 97 2.98 13.16 -28.00
N VAL A 98 3.13 14.00 -26.98
CA VAL A 98 2.93 15.46 -27.10
C VAL A 98 4.08 16.14 -27.85
N LYS A 99 5.31 15.62 -27.72
CA LYS A 99 6.51 16.17 -28.38
C LYS A 99 6.74 15.62 -29.80
N SER A 100 6.02 14.57 -30.18
CA SER A 100 6.05 13.99 -31.54
C SER A 100 5.17 14.77 -32.50
#